data_AF-A0A372JHB0-F1
#
_entry.id   AF-A0A372JHB0-F1
#
_cell.length_a   1.000
_cell.length_b   1.000
_cell.length_c   1.000
_cell.angle_alpha   90.00
_cell.angle_beta   90.00
_cell.angle_gamma   90.00
#
_symmetry.space_group_name_H-M   'P 1'
#
loop_
_entity.id
_entity.type
_entity.pdbx_description
1 polymer ?
#
loop_
_entity_poly.entity_id
_entity_poly.type
_entity_poly.pdbx_seq_one_letter_code
_entity_poly.pdbx_strand_id
1 'polypeptide(L)'
;RLPPVVVARPGGPPPKEGTVELADGRVLDLPVDGDLPLGWHRLAADGAEAALLVAPERLGTGPRAWGVTAQIYSVRSRASWGMGDLRDLAGLARWSARQGADFVLVNPLHATEPVPPVGPSPYSPMSRRFASPLYLRVEDVPEYLALTPDERARVDALGAPLRASNETLDVLDRDAVHTAKMRALEILHARFRGDAAYEEFRRREGAPLTAFATWCALYEDQGPDWRAWPAGLRDADGPAVAAA
;
A
#
# COMPACT_ATOMS: atom_id res chain seq x y z
N ARG A 1 -23.69 -28.41 -10.40
CA ARG A 1 -22.90 -27.24 -10.89
C ARG A 1 -22.39 -26.49 -9.66
N LEU A 2 -21.08 -26.30 -9.54
CA LEU A 2 -20.49 -25.57 -8.41
C LEU A 2 -20.78 -24.06 -8.53
N PRO A 3 -20.98 -23.35 -7.41
CA PRO A 3 -20.96 -21.88 -7.40
C PRO A 3 -19.54 -21.38 -7.73
N PRO A 4 -19.35 -20.11 -8.13
CA PRO A 4 -18.03 -19.56 -8.46
C PRO A 4 -17.03 -19.63 -7.28
N VAL A 5 -17.55 -19.52 -6.06
CA VAL A 5 -16.79 -19.64 -4.81
C VAL A 5 -17.58 -20.51 -3.83
N VAL A 6 -16.89 -21.46 -3.21
CA VAL A 6 -17.36 -22.24 -2.07
C VAL A 6 -16.63 -21.74 -0.82
N VAL A 7 -17.37 -21.51 0.26
CA VAL A 7 -16.78 -21.11 1.55
C VAL A 7 -17.02 -22.23 2.55
N ALA A 8 -15.96 -22.72 3.15
CA ALA A 8 -15.96 -23.74 4.18
C ALA A 8 -15.29 -23.22 5.45
N ARG A 9 -15.45 -23.97 6.54
CA ARG A 9 -14.81 -23.71 7.83
C ARG A 9 -14.31 -25.02 8.42
N PRO A 10 -13.20 -24.99 9.19
CA PRO A 10 -12.81 -26.13 10.02
C PRO A 10 -13.97 -26.54 10.94
N GLY A 11 -14.19 -27.85 11.12
CA GLY A 11 -15.29 -28.44 11.86
C GLY A 11 -16.67 -28.31 11.20
N GLY A 12 -16.75 -27.71 10.01
CA GLY A 12 -17.96 -27.67 9.19
C GLY A 12 -18.06 -28.90 8.27
N PRO A 13 -19.23 -29.14 7.64
CA PRO A 13 -19.35 -30.20 6.65
C PRO A 13 -18.40 -29.92 5.48
N PRO A 14 -17.44 -30.80 5.17
CA PRO A 14 -16.57 -30.62 4.01
C PRO A 14 -17.37 -30.78 2.72
N PRO A 15 -16.85 -30.30 1.58
CA PRO A 15 -17.36 -30.74 0.29
C PRO A 15 -17.26 -32.28 0.24
N LYS A 16 -18.35 -32.93 -0.19
CA LYS A 16 -18.51 -34.38 0.01
C LYS A 16 -17.74 -35.23 -1.01
N GLU A 17 -17.56 -34.70 -2.21
CA GLU A 17 -17.02 -35.42 -3.36
C GLU A 17 -16.19 -34.46 -4.21
N GLY A 18 -15.23 -34.99 -4.96
CA GLY A 18 -14.32 -34.24 -5.82
C GLY A 18 -12.88 -34.25 -5.32
N THR A 19 -12.07 -33.33 -5.84
CA THR A 19 -10.68 -33.11 -5.43
C THR A 19 -10.47 -31.66 -5.00
N VAL A 20 -9.56 -31.46 -4.06
CA VAL A 20 -9.12 -30.14 -3.61
C VAL A 20 -7.63 -29.99 -3.86
N GLU A 21 -7.26 -29.02 -4.69
CA GLU A 21 -5.89 -28.54 -4.78
C GLU A 21 -5.69 -27.43 -3.74
N LEU A 22 -4.84 -27.72 -2.75
CA LEU A 22 -4.50 -26.81 -1.66
C LEU A 22 -3.61 -25.67 -2.14
N ALA A 23 -3.51 -24.62 -1.32
CA ALA A 23 -2.69 -23.44 -1.62
C ALA A 23 -1.19 -23.76 -1.81
N ASP A 24 -0.72 -24.86 -1.23
CA ASP A 24 0.64 -25.36 -1.33
C ASP A 24 0.86 -26.34 -2.51
N GLY A 25 -0.16 -26.54 -3.35
CA GLY A 25 -0.13 -27.40 -4.53
C GLY A 25 -0.41 -28.88 -4.26
N ARG A 26 -0.62 -29.30 -3.01
CA ARG A 26 -1.05 -30.68 -2.71
C ARG A 26 -2.49 -30.89 -3.18
N VAL A 27 -2.77 -32.05 -3.75
CA VAL A 27 -4.11 -32.44 -4.17
C VAL A 27 -4.64 -33.51 -3.23
N LEU A 28 -5.87 -33.34 -2.74
CA LEU A 28 -6.56 -34.25 -1.84
C LEU A 28 -7.87 -34.71 -2.46
N ASP A 29 -8.16 -36.01 -2.39
CA ASP A 29 -9.47 -36.56 -2.73
C ASP A 29 -10.46 -36.35 -1.58
N LEU A 30 -11.71 -36.03 -1.92
CA LEU A 30 -12.79 -35.88 -0.95
C LEU A 30 -13.60 -37.18 -0.81
N PRO A 31 -14.09 -37.49 0.41
CA PRO A 31 -13.91 -36.71 1.65
C PRO A 31 -12.50 -36.88 2.23
N VAL A 32 -11.98 -35.83 2.88
CA VAL A 32 -10.70 -35.88 3.61
C VAL A 32 -10.92 -36.28 5.07
N ASP A 33 -9.92 -36.94 5.66
CA ASP A 33 -9.87 -37.18 7.10
C ASP A 33 -9.49 -35.91 7.85
N GLY A 34 -10.48 -35.28 8.50
CA GLY A 34 -10.31 -34.05 9.28
C GLY A 34 -10.61 -32.77 8.51
N ASP A 35 -10.02 -31.66 8.96
CA ASP A 35 -10.26 -30.34 8.41
C ASP A 35 -9.28 -29.99 7.29
N LEU A 36 -9.80 -29.37 6.23
CA LEU A 36 -8.95 -28.68 5.26
C LEU A 36 -8.24 -27.50 5.95
N PRO A 37 -6.97 -27.21 5.59
CA PRO A 37 -6.25 -26.08 6.15
C PRO A 37 -6.95 -24.76 5.78
N LEU A 38 -6.71 -23.72 6.58
CA LEU A 38 -7.20 -22.37 6.25
C LEU A 38 -6.54 -21.86 4.96
N GLY A 39 -7.31 -21.17 4.12
CA GLY A 39 -6.78 -20.49 2.94
C GLY A 39 -7.66 -20.57 1.70
N TRP A 40 -7.07 -20.14 0.59
CA TRP A 40 -7.68 -20.22 -0.74
C TRP A 40 -7.16 -21.47 -1.46
N HIS A 41 -8.09 -22.29 -1.95
CA HIS A 41 -7.85 -23.57 -2.60
C HIS A 41 -8.69 -23.64 -3.89
N ARG A 42 -8.52 -24.72 -4.66
CA ARG A 42 -9.35 -25.01 -5.84
C ARG A 42 -10.09 -26.31 -5.61
N LEU A 43 -11.42 -26.28 -5.77
CA LEU A 43 -12.29 -27.45 -5.68
C LEU A 43 -12.68 -27.87 -7.10
N ALA A 44 -12.52 -29.16 -7.42
CA ALA A 44 -13.02 -29.78 -8.65
C ALA A 44 -14.04 -30.87 -8.31
N ALA A 45 -15.27 -30.76 -8.78
CA ALA A 45 -16.33 -31.76 -8.59
C ALA A 45 -17.31 -31.76 -9.77
N ASP A 46 -17.81 -32.94 -10.16
CA ASP A 46 -18.74 -33.12 -11.29
C ASP A 46 -18.28 -32.45 -12.60
N GLY A 47 -16.98 -32.47 -12.88
CA GLY A 47 -16.40 -31.83 -14.06
C GLY A 47 -16.43 -30.30 -14.04
N ALA A 48 -16.70 -29.69 -12.90
CA ALA A 48 -16.66 -28.24 -12.69
C ALA A 48 -15.58 -27.87 -11.66
N GLU A 49 -15.05 -26.65 -11.78
CA GLU A 49 -14.11 -26.07 -10.81
C GLU A 49 -14.68 -24.83 -10.14
N ALA A 50 -14.27 -24.59 -8.88
CA ALA A 50 -14.58 -23.40 -8.12
C ALA A 50 -13.43 -23.01 -7.18
N ALA A 51 -13.34 -21.72 -6.82
CA ALA A 51 -12.49 -21.32 -5.72
C ALA A 51 -13.08 -21.83 -4.40
N LEU A 52 -12.24 -22.38 -3.52
CA LEU A 52 -12.62 -22.82 -2.19
C LEU A 52 -11.90 -21.95 -1.15
N LEU A 53 -12.65 -21.21 -0.33
CA LEU A 53 -12.11 -20.48 0.81
C LEU A 53 -12.41 -21.25 2.09
N VAL A 54 -11.38 -21.71 2.78
CA VAL A 54 -11.52 -22.26 4.14
C VAL A 54 -11.16 -21.16 5.14
N ALA A 55 -12.17 -20.63 5.83
CA ALA A 55 -12.03 -19.51 6.75
C ALA A 55 -12.20 -19.94 8.22
N PRO A 56 -11.49 -19.32 9.17
CA PRO A 56 -11.70 -19.60 10.58
C PRO A 56 -13.07 -19.10 11.03
N GLU A 57 -13.70 -19.81 11.98
CA GLU A 57 -14.97 -19.36 12.55
C GLU A 57 -14.82 -18.05 13.35
N ARG A 58 -13.66 -17.86 14.00
CA ARG A 58 -13.35 -16.72 14.85
C ARG A 58 -11.90 -16.30 14.65
N LEU A 59 -11.65 -14.99 14.68
CA LEU A 59 -10.30 -14.45 14.80
C LEU A 59 -9.85 -14.59 16.27
N GLY A 60 -8.61 -14.99 16.49
CA GLY A 60 -8.04 -15.00 17.83
C GLY A 60 -7.96 -13.59 18.38
N THR A 61 -8.52 -13.34 19.57
CA THR A 61 -8.31 -12.08 20.28
C THR A 61 -7.13 -12.24 21.23
N GLY A 62 -6.14 -11.35 21.12
CA GLY A 62 -5.00 -11.30 22.03
C GLY A 62 -5.42 -10.95 23.48
N PRO A 63 -4.46 -10.94 24.42
CA PRO A 63 -4.72 -10.47 25.78
C PRO A 63 -5.14 -8.99 25.79
N ARG A 64 -5.59 -8.50 26.95
CA ARG A 64 -5.86 -7.07 27.13
C ARG A 64 -4.58 -6.27 26.88
N ALA A 65 -4.68 -5.30 25.99
CA ALA A 65 -3.57 -4.47 25.53
C ALA A 65 -3.98 -2.99 25.55
N TRP A 66 -2.99 -2.10 25.60
CA TRP A 66 -3.21 -0.66 25.40
C TRP A 66 -2.22 -0.12 24.37
N GLY A 67 -2.57 1.01 23.76
CA GLY A 67 -1.75 1.59 22.70
C GLY A 67 -1.97 3.08 22.55
N VAL A 68 -1.18 3.67 21.64
CA VAL A 68 -1.30 5.08 21.24
C VAL A 68 -2.08 5.17 19.95
N THR A 69 -3.06 6.06 19.87
CA THR A 69 -3.72 6.41 18.61
C THR A 69 -3.23 7.79 18.16
N ALA A 70 -2.72 7.87 16.94
CA ALA A 70 -2.20 9.12 16.38
C ALA A 70 -2.63 9.31 14.93
N GLN A 71 -2.96 10.55 14.57
CA GLN A 71 -3.03 10.95 13.17
C GLN A 71 -1.59 11.20 12.72
N ILE A 72 -0.95 10.26 12.03
CA ILE A 72 0.51 10.31 11.84
C ILE A 72 0.96 11.55 11.08
N TYR A 73 0.12 12.06 10.16
CA TYR A 73 0.41 13.31 9.45
C TYR A 73 0.60 14.52 10.38
N SER A 74 0.07 14.51 11.62
CA SER A 74 0.24 15.60 12.58
C SER A 74 1.41 15.40 13.56
N VAL A 75 2.06 14.21 13.59
CA VAL A 75 3.15 13.90 14.51
C VAL A 75 4.50 14.24 13.86
N ARG A 76 5.00 15.44 14.13
CA ARG A 76 6.21 15.97 13.49
C ARG A 76 7.44 15.79 14.38
N SER A 77 8.56 15.38 13.78
CA SER A 77 9.89 15.53 14.35
C SER A 77 10.58 16.75 13.75
N ARG A 78 11.72 17.17 14.32
CA ARG A 78 12.55 18.26 13.74
C ARG A 78 13.00 18.00 12.30
N ALA A 79 13.03 16.74 11.89
CA ALA A 79 13.48 16.33 10.56
C ALA A 79 12.32 15.99 9.59
N SER A 80 11.06 16.04 10.04
CA SER A 80 9.90 15.85 9.17
C SER A 80 9.83 16.93 8.10
N TRP A 81 9.36 16.60 6.90
CA TRP A 81 9.09 17.61 5.88
C TRP A 81 7.65 18.11 6.08
N GLY A 82 7.45 19.01 7.04
CA GLY A 82 6.17 19.68 7.32
C GLY A 82 5.07 18.81 7.94
N MET A 83 5.09 17.50 7.72
CA MET A 83 4.13 16.51 8.24
C MET A 83 4.84 15.23 8.70
N GLY A 84 4.22 14.49 9.62
CA GLY A 84 4.77 13.23 10.10
C GLY A 84 4.80 12.13 9.02
N ASP A 85 5.84 11.32 9.05
CA ASP A 85 6.12 10.26 8.07
C ASP A 85 6.44 8.91 8.73
N LEU A 86 6.82 7.91 7.93
CA LEU A 86 7.09 6.55 8.41
C LEU A 86 8.27 6.48 9.39
N ARG A 87 9.27 7.38 9.30
CA ARG A 87 10.38 7.43 10.27
C ARG A 87 9.87 7.96 11.61
N ASP A 88 8.96 8.94 11.57
CA ASP A 88 8.31 9.48 12.77
C ASP A 88 7.39 8.43 13.42
N LEU A 89 6.66 7.65 12.62
CA LEU A 89 5.86 6.51 13.10
C LEU A 89 6.73 5.47 13.81
N ALA A 90 7.85 5.09 13.20
CA ALA A 90 8.79 4.16 13.83
C ALA A 90 9.36 4.74 15.13
N GLY A 91 9.60 6.06 15.19
CA GLY A 91 9.99 6.77 16.41
C GLY A 91 8.93 6.71 17.50
N LEU A 92 7.66 7.01 17.15
CA LEU A 92 6.51 6.96 18.05
C LEU A 92 6.32 5.55 18.61
N ALA A 93 6.38 4.52 17.76
CA ALA A 93 6.26 3.13 18.17
C ALA A 93 7.38 2.69 19.12
N ARG A 94 8.65 3.03 18.82
CA ARG A 94 9.77 2.74 19.73
C ARG A 94 9.62 3.45 21.07
N TRP A 95 9.16 4.70 21.06
CA TRP A 95 8.96 5.47 22.28
C TRP A 95 7.81 4.91 23.13
N SER A 96 6.66 4.63 22.53
CA SER A 96 5.49 4.12 23.24
C SER A 96 5.71 2.71 23.78
N ALA A 97 6.44 1.86 23.05
CA ALA A 97 6.85 0.54 23.53
C ALA A 97 7.68 0.62 24.82
N ARG A 98 8.57 1.62 24.95
CA ARG A 98 9.31 1.85 26.22
C ARG A 98 8.41 2.29 27.37
N GLN A 99 7.21 2.79 27.08
CA GLN A 99 6.19 3.09 28.09
C GLN A 99 5.29 1.89 28.40
N GLY A 100 5.48 0.75 27.72
CA GLY A 100 4.67 -0.45 27.88
C GLY A 100 3.45 -0.52 26.95
N ALA A 101 3.39 0.30 25.89
CA ALA A 101 2.32 0.22 24.89
C ALA A 101 2.52 -1.00 23.98
N ASP A 102 1.43 -1.69 23.66
CA ASP A 102 1.43 -2.87 22.80
C ASP A 102 1.29 -2.52 21.31
N PHE A 103 0.67 -1.37 20.99
CA PHE A 103 0.44 -0.96 19.61
C PHE A 103 0.43 0.56 19.41
N VAL A 104 0.63 0.97 18.16
CA VAL A 104 0.33 2.31 17.67
C VAL A 104 -0.70 2.19 16.55
N LEU A 105 -1.87 2.78 16.75
CA LEU A 105 -2.92 2.90 15.75
C LEU A 105 -2.76 4.23 15.01
N VAL A 106 -2.74 4.18 13.68
CA VAL A 106 -2.66 5.36 12.82
C VAL A 106 -3.86 5.48 11.91
N ASN A 107 -4.02 6.67 11.32
CA ASN A 107 -4.95 6.87 10.20
C ASN A 107 -4.58 6.02 8.99
N PRO A 108 -5.51 5.83 8.03
CA PRO A 108 -5.19 5.16 6.79
C PRO A 108 -4.04 5.85 6.05
N LEU A 109 -3.11 5.04 5.54
CA LEU A 109 -1.93 5.48 4.78
C LEU A 109 -2.10 5.27 3.27
N HIS A 110 -3.35 5.16 2.83
CA HIS A 110 -3.77 4.89 1.46
C HIS A 110 -3.28 5.95 0.48
N ALA A 111 -3.11 5.54 -0.79
CA ALA A 111 -2.66 6.43 -1.86
C ALA A 111 -3.60 7.64 -2.02
N THR A 112 -2.99 8.80 -2.17
CA THR A 112 -3.63 10.11 -2.39
C THR A 112 -3.52 10.52 -3.86
N GLU A 113 -3.96 11.73 -4.18
CA GLU A 113 -3.78 12.34 -5.50
C GLU A 113 -2.31 12.27 -5.94
N PRO A 114 -2.02 11.85 -7.20
CA PRO A 114 -0.67 11.80 -7.76
C PRO A 114 0.01 13.16 -7.93
N VAL A 115 -0.77 14.24 -8.02
CA VAL A 115 -0.29 15.63 -8.06
C VAL A 115 -1.22 16.52 -7.24
N PRO A 116 -0.75 17.71 -6.79
CA PRO A 116 -1.62 18.67 -6.12
C PRO A 116 -2.80 19.13 -6.99
N PRO A 117 -3.95 19.50 -6.38
CA PRO A 117 -4.19 19.59 -4.94
C PRO A 117 -4.41 18.22 -4.27
N VAL A 118 -3.74 17.99 -3.14
CA VAL A 118 -3.83 16.74 -2.37
C VAL A 118 -4.87 16.86 -1.26
N GLY A 119 -5.85 15.98 -1.28
CA GLY A 119 -6.95 15.98 -0.33
C GLY A 119 -6.49 15.77 1.11
N PRO A 120 -7.07 16.47 2.11
CA PRO A 120 -6.69 16.31 3.50
C PRO A 120 -7.27 15.02 4.14
N SER A 121 -8.30 14.44 3.55
CA SER A 121 -9.03 13.29 4.12
C SER A 121 -8.35 11.96 3.79
N PRO A 122 -7.83 11.20 4.77
CA PRO A 122 -7.33 9.85 4.54
C PRO A 122 -8.44 8.83 4.22
N TYR A 123 -9.70 9.25 4.27
CA TYR A 123 -10.89 8.41 4.03
C TYR A 123 -11.48 8.59 2.62
N SER A 124 -10.88 9.45 1.79
CA SER A 124 -11.20 9.62 0.36
C SER A 124 -9.99 9.28 -0.53
N PRO A 125 -9.39 8.07 -0.42
CA PRO A 125 -8.16 7.76 -1.13
C PRO A 125 -8.38 7.43 -2.61
N MET A 126 -7.31 7.54 -3.39
CA MET A 126 -7.25 7.08 -4.79
C MET A 126 -7.13 5.56 -4.89
N SER A 127 -6.54 4.92 -3.86
CA SER A 127 -6.54 3.46 -3.73
C SER A 127 -6.41 3.03 -2.28
N ARG A 128 -7.24 2.06 -1.85
CA ARG A 128 -7.08 1.39 -0.54
C ARG A 128 -6.01 0.30 -0.55
N ARG A 129 -5.51 -0.10 -1.73
CA ARG A 129 -4.48 -1.13 -1.88
C ARG A 129 -3.07 -0.57 -1.80
N PHE A 130 -2.82 0.58 -2.43
CA PHE A 130 -1.50 1.20 -2.48
C PHE A 130 -1.36 2.30 -1.42
N ALA A 131 -0.13 2.62 -1.05
CA ALA A 131 0.19 3.61 -0.01
C ALA A 131 0.52 4.98 -0.62
N SER A 132 0.29 6.06 0.14
CA SER A 132 0.64 7.42 -0.28
C SER A 132 2.14 7.71 -0.13
N PRO A 133 2.78 8.30 -1.14
CA PRO A 133 4.19 8.72 -1.06
C PRO A 133 4.40 9.86 -0.05
N LEU A 134 3.34 10.55 0.41
CA LEU A 134 3.42 11.59 1.44
C LEU A 134 4.12 11.14 2.73
N TYR A 135 4.02 9.85 3.06
CA TYR A 135 4.60 9.29 4.28
C TYR A 135 6.02 8.75 4.10
N LEU A 136 6.62 8.88 2.90
CA LEU A 136 8.03 8.52 2.72
C LEU A 136 8.93 9.57 3.35
N ARG A 137 9.98 9.10 4.05
CA ARG A 137 11.11 9.93 4.47
C ARG A 137 12.13 9.91 3.34
N VAL A 138 12.31 11.04 2.65
CA VAL A 138 13.20 11.14 1.48
C VAL A 138 14.62 10.69 1.85
N GLU A 139 15.09 11.07 3.04
CA GLU A 139 16.42 10.75 3.53
C GLU A 139 16.61 9.29 3.98
N ASP A 140 15.55 8.47 4.01
CA ASP A 140 15.64 7.01 4.24
C ASP A 140 15.78 6.21 2.95
N VAL A 141 15.53 6.82 1.79
CA VAL A 141 15.62 6.11 0.50
C VAL A 141 17.10 5.87 0.17
N PRO A 142 17.54 4.63 -0.14
CA PRO A 142 18.95 4.30 -0.30
C PRO A 142 19.73 5.21 -1.27
N GLU A 143 19.11 5.59 -2.38
CA GLU A 143 19.69 6.46 -3.41
C GLU A 143 20.05 7.85 -2.89
N TYR A 144 19.46 8.29 -1.77
CA TYR A 144 19.84 9.54 -1.11
C TYR A 144 21.33 9.56 -0.75
N LEU A 145 21.91 8.42 -0.33
CA LEU A 145 23.33 8.29 -0.01
C LEU A 145 24.25 8.36 -1.23
N ALA A 146 23.71 8.06 -2.42
CA ALA A 146 24.45 8.06 -3.69
C ALA A 146 24.37 9.41 -4.44
N LEU A 147 23.70 10.42 -3.87
CA LEU A 147 23.63 11.75 -4.47
C LEU A 147 25.00 12.43 -4.51
N THR A 148 25.28 13.15 -5.60
CA THR A 148 26.40 14.10 -5.63
C THR A 148 26.12 15.25 -4.66
N PRO A 149 27.15 16.04 -4.27
CA PRO A 149 26.96 17.21 -3.42
C PRO A 149 25.91 18.20 -3.97
N ASP A 150 25.89 18.41 -5.29
CA ASP A 150 24.96 19.35 -5.93
C ASP A 150 23.50 18.85 -5.86
N GLU A 151 23.26 17.56 -6.08
CA GLU A 151 21.90 17.01 -5.99
C GLU A 151 21.42 16.92 -4.56
N ARG A 152 22.32 16.58 -3.62
CA ARG A 152 22.03 16.63 -2.19
C ARG A 152 21.62 18.04 -1.77
N ALA A 153 22.35 19.07 -2.21
CA ALA A 153 21.98 20.46 -1.95
C ALA A 153 20.60 20.82 -2.53
N ARG A 154 20.25 20.33 -3.73
CA ARG A 154 18.92 20.52 -4.33
C ARG A 154 17.82 19.85 -3.49
N VAL A 155 18.02 18.60 -3.07
CA VAL A 155 17.05 17.87 -2.22
C VAL A 155 16.90 18.55 -0.86
N ASP A 156 18.01 18.97 -0.25
CA ASP A 156 18.00 19.63 1.04
C ASP A 156 17.28 20.98 0.97
N ALA A 157 17.43 21.72 -0.13
CA ALA A 157 16.72 22.98 -0.40
C ALA A 157 15.20 22.79 -0.54
N LEU A 158 14.74 21.67 -1.11
CA LEU A 158 13.31 21.34 -1.17
C LEU A 158 12.70 21.11 0.22
N GLY A 159 13.43 20.42 1.11
CA GLY A 159 12.96 20.09 2.45
C GLY A 159 13.12 21.20 3.49
N ALA A 160 14.07 22.12 3.30
CA ALA A 160 14.40 23.17 4.29
C ALA A 160 13.20 24.02 4.75
N PRO A 161 12.39 24.62 3.86
CA PRO A 161 11.23 25.42 4.30
C PRO A 161 10.19 24.58 5.03
N LEU A 162 10.02 23.31 4.63
CA LEU A 162 9.07 22.39 5.27
C LEU A 162 9.55 21.94 6.66
N ARG A 163 10.85 21.79 6.87
CA ARG A 163 11.41 21.50 8.20
C ARG A 163 11.23 22.68 9.15
N ALA A 164 11.38 23.90 8.65
CA ALA A 164 11.18 25.12 9.45
C ALA A 164 9.73 25.26 9.94
N SER A 165 8.74 24.77 9.16
CA SER A 165 7.33 24.83 9.59
C SER A 165 7.01 23.91 10.77
N ASN A 166 7.84 22.91 11.08
CA ASN A 166 7.59 21.95 12.18
C ASN A 166 7.45 22.60 13.56
N GLU A 167 8.00 23.80 13.75
CA GLU A 167 7.94 24.55 15.01
C GLU A 167 6.76 25.53 15.06
N THR A 168 5.91 25.55 14.03
CA THR A 168 4.70 26.38 13.97
C THR A 168 3.42 25.57 14.19
N LEU A 169 2.35 26.26 14.59
CA LEU A 169 1.00 25.70 14.74
C LEU A 169 0.13 25.86 13.48
N ASP A 170 0.75 26.19 12.35
CA ASP A 170 0.05 26.40 11.10
C ASP A 170 -0.59 25.10 10.59
N VAL A 171 -1.62 25.24 9.76
CA VAL A 171 -2.26 24.11 9.07
C VAL A 171 -1.24 23.44 8.15
N LEU A 172 -1.31 22.11 8.06
CA LEU A 172 -0.42 21.32 7.20
C LEU A 172 -0.63 21.69 5.72
N ASP A 173 0.43 22.18 5.09
CA ASP A 173 0.47 22.40 3.64
C ASP A 173 0.85 21.10 2.92
N ARG A 174 -0.16 20.28 2.62
CA ARG A 174 0.05 18.98 1.96
C ARG A 174 0.53 19.12 0.53
N ASP A 175 0.15 20.18 -0.16
CA ASP A 175 0.54 20.43 -1.55
C ASP A 175 2.03 20.76 -1.64
N ALA A 176 2.53 21.62 -0.75
CA ALA A 176 3.95 21.92 -0.66
C ALA A 176 4.77 20.68 -0.28
N VAL A 177 4.28 19.88 0.68
CA VAL A 177 4.96 18.62 1.05
C VAL A 177 4.99 17.64 -0.12
N HIS A 178 3.86 17.43 -0.78
CA HIS A 178 3.76 16.54 -1.93
C HIS A 178 4.73 16.97 -3.03
N THR A 179 4.65 18.24 -3.44
CA THR A 179 5.49 18.80 -4.50
C THR A 179 6.98 18.65 -4.19
N ALA A 180 7.39 18.96 -2.96
CA ALA A 180 8.78 18.84 -2.55
C ALA A 180 9.26 17.38 -2.54
N LYS A 181 8.44 16.47 -1.97
CA LYS A 181 8.79 15.05 -1.88
C LYS A 181 8.86 14.40 -3.26
N MET A 182 7.89 14.64 -4.15
CA MET A 182 7.91 14.06 -5.50
C MET A 182 9.13 14.53 -6.30
N ARG A 183 9.45 15.83 -6.28
CA ARG A 183 10.68 16.36 -6.92
C ARG A 183 11.96 15.74 -6.36
N ALA A 184 12.01 15.54 -5.04
CA ALA A 184 13.16 14.87 -4.44
C ALA A 184 13.22 13.39 -4.88
N LEU A 185 12.09 12.68 -4.84
CA LEU A 185 12.00 11.29 -5.24
C LEU A 185 12.36 11.09 -6.72
N GLU A 186 12.06 12.03 -7.62
CA GLU A 186 12.51 12.02 -9.01
C GLU A 186 14.06 12.09 -9.12
N ILE A 187 14.69 13.00 -8.36
CA ILE A 187 16.16 13.12 -8.30
C ILE A 187 16.79 11.82 -7.82
N LEU A 188 16.19 11.18 -6.81
CA LEU A 188 16.64 9.90 -6.28
C LEU A 188 16.40 8.76 -7.28
N HIS A 189 15.21 8.71 -7.88
CA HIS A 189 14.82 7.68 -8.85
C HIS A 189 15.71 7.69 -10.10
N ALA A 190 16.23 8.85 -10.52
CA ALA A 190 17.21 8.94 -11.60
C ALA A 190 18.51 8.12 -11.33
N ARG A 191 18.80 7.81 -10.06
CA ARG A 191 19.90 6.91 -9.64
C ARG A 191 19.48 5.48 -9.43
N PHE A 192 18.19 5.21 -9.30
CA PHE A 192 17.69 3.87 -9.09
C PHE A 192 18.03 3.00 -10.31
N ARG A 193 18.48 1.76 -10.06
CA ARG A 193 18.88 0.80 -11.10
C ARG A 193 18.05 -0.48 -11.04
N GLY A 194 17.04 -0.54 -10.18
CA GLY A 194 16.36 -1.78 -9.84
C GLY A 194 17.20 -2.63 -8.87
N ASP A 195 16.52 -3.44 -8.08
CA ASP A 195 17.14 -4.50 -7.29
C ASP A 195 16.20 -5.72 -7.21
N ALA A 196 16.69 -6.82 -6.64
CA ALA A 196 15.92 -8.05 -6.53
C ALA A 196 14.65 -7.89 -5.67
N ALA A 197 14.66 -7.01 -4.67
CA ALA A 197 13.51 -6.79 -3.79
C ALA A 197 12.42 -5.99 -4.51
N TYR A 198 12.80 -5.01 -5.33
CA TYR A 198 11.90 -4.25 -6.19
C TYR A 198 11.26 -5.13 -7.27
N GLU A 199 12.03 -5.98 -7.94
CA GLU A 199 11.48 -6.89 -8.94
C GLU A 199 10.54 -7.93 -8.30
N GLU A 200 10.88 -8.45 -7.12
CA GLU A 200 9.99 -9.32 -6.34
C GLU A 200 8.70 -8.59 -5.92
N PHE A 201 8.80 -7.33 -5.49
CA PHE A 201 7.62 -6.51 -5.19
C PHE A 201 6.73 -6.35 -6.42
N ARG A 202 7.31 -6.03 -7.59
CA ARG A 202 6.55 -5.90 -8.84
C ARG A 202 5.86 -7.20 -9.23
N ARG A 203 6.58 -8.33 -9.14
CA ARG A 203 6.04 -9.66 -9.42
C ARG A 203 4.89 -10.02 -8.48
N ARG A 204 5.04 -9.73 -7.19
CA ARG A 204 4.03 -10.02 -6.17
C ARG A 204 2.76 -9.19 -6.35
N GLU A 205 2.89 -7.89 -6.62
CA GLU A 205 1.73 -7.02 -6.77
C GLU A 205 1.03 -7.16 -8.13
N GLY A 206 1.80 -7.49 -9.18
CA GLY A 206 1.30 -7.87 -10.50
C GLY A 206 0.56 -6.76 -11.25
N ALA A 207 -0.38 -7.16 -12.12
CA ALA A 207 -1.13 -6.25 -12.99
C ALA A 207 -1.83 -5.09 -12.25
N PRO A 208 -2.40 -5.27 -11.04
CA PRO A 208 -2.97 -4.15 -10.28
C PRO A 208 -1.97 -3.04 -9.95
N LEU A 209 -0.68 -3.35 -9.71
CA LEU A 209 0.34 -2.33 -9.48
C LEU A 209 0.61 -1.54 -10.76
N THR A 210 0.80 -2.23 -11.88
CA THR A 210 0.99 -1.59 -13.18
C THR A 210 -0.20 -0.70 -13.52
N ALA A 211 -1.43 -1.20 -13.40
CA ALA A 211 -2.64 -0.43 -13.69
C ALA A 211 -2.74 0.85 -12.83
N PHE A 212 -2.39 0.77 -11.54
CA PHE A 212 -2.40 1.94 -10.67
C PHE A 212 -1.28 2.93 -11.01
N ALA A 213 -0.07 2.45 -11.30
CA ALA A 213 1.04 3.30 -11.71
C ALA A 213 0.77 4.01 -13.05
N THR A 214 0.23 3.30 -14.03
CA THR A 214 -0.22 3.87 -15.31
C THR A 214 -1.34 4.90 -15.09
N TRP A 215 -2.31 4.60 -14.21
CA TRP A 215 -3.34 5.59 -13.85
C TRP A 215 -2.72 6.85 -13.22
N CYS A 216 -1.70 6.72 -12.36
CA CYS A 216 -1.02 7.88 -11.78
C CYS A 216 -0.32 8.74 -12.86
N ALA A 217 0.38 8.10 -13.81
CA ALA A 217 1.03 8.81 -14.92
C ALA A 217 0.00 9.53 -15.81
N LEU A 218 -1.10 8.86 -16.16
CA LEU A 218 -2.19 9.48 -16.93
C LEU A 218 -2.89 10.59 -16.15
N TYR A 219 -3.05 10.46 -14.83
CA TYR A 219 -3.60 11.50 -13.98
C TYR A 219 -2.74 12.76 -13.99
N GLU A 220 -1.42 12.61 -13.93
CA GLU A 220 -0.47 13.72 -14.01
C GLU A 220 -0.59 14.46 -15.35
N ASP A 221 -0.68 13.74 -16.46
CA ASP A 221 -0.75 14.32 -17.79
C ASP A 221 -2.13 14.89 -18.16
N GLN A 222 -3.21 14.23 -17.75
CA GLN A 222 -4.57 14.49 -18.23
C GLN A 222 -5.45 15.17 -17.16
N GLY A 223 -4.99 15.24 -15.92
CA GLY A 223 -5.72 15.81 -14.79
C GLY A 223 -6.70 14.84 -14.11
N PRO A 224 -7.45 15.33 -13.10
CA PRO A 224 -8.10 14.47 -12.10
C PRO A 224 -9.37 13.76 -12.57
N ASP A 225 -10.07 14.27 -13.58
CA ASP A 225 -11.32 13.69 -14.05
C ASP A 225 -11.10 12.82 -15.29
N TRP A 226 -11.02 11.51 -15.08
CA TRP A 226 -10.85 10.54 -16.16
C TRP A 226 -11.94 10.62 -17.24
N ARG A 227 -13.12 11.16 -16.92
CA ARG A 227 -14.20 11.34 -17.89
C ARG A 227 -13.89 12.41 -18.92
N ALA A 228 -12.99 13.34 -18.58
CA ALA A 228 -12.51 14.40 -19.47
C ALA A 228 -11.30 13.97 -20.32
N TRP A 229 -10.64 12.85 -19.98
CA TRP A 229 -9.47 12.35 -20.73
C TRP A 229 -9.82 12.04 -22.20
N PRO A 230 -8.84 11.96 -23.11
CA PRO A 230 -9.06 11.45 -24.47
C PRO A 230 -9.80 10.10 -24.47
N ALA A 231 -10.73 9.90 -25.41
CA ALA A 231 -11.61 8.72 -25.41
C ALA A 231 -10.86 7.38 -25.34
N GLY A 232 -9.69 7.28 -25.99
CA GLY A 232 -8.86 6.07 -25.94
C GLY A 232 -8.27 5.74 -24.56
N LEU A 233 -8.16 6.72 -23.67
CA LEU A 233 -7.60 6.57 -22.31
C LEU A 233 -8.67 6.32 -21.25
N ARG A 234 -9.95 6.25 -21.63
CA ARG A 234 -11.08 6.03 -20.69
C ARG A 234 -11.38 4.55 -20.43
N ASP A 235 -10.76 3.66 -21.21
CA ASP A 235 -10.84 2.21 -21.02
C ASP A 235 -9.52 1.73 -20.40
N ALA A 236 -9.58 1.29 -19.14
CA ALA A 236 -8.40 0.86 -18.39
C ALA A 236 -7.71 -0.36 -19.02
N ASP A 237 -8.46 -1.18 -19.76
CA ASP A 237 -7.95 -2.35 -20.48
C ASP A 237 -7.68 -2.04 -21.97
N GLY A 238 -7.84 -0.78 -22.38
CA GLY A 238 -7.73 -0.32 -23.75
C GLY A 238 -6.27 -0.25 -24.25
N PRO A 239 -6.05 -0.39 -25.57
CA PRO A 239 -4.70 -0.42 -26.14
C PRO A 239 -3.92 0.89 -25.96
N ALA A 240 -4.61 2.03 -25.84
CA ALA A 240 -3.94 3.31 -25.58
C ALA A 240 -3.43 3.43 -24.14
N VAL A 241 -4.13 2.83 -23.16
CA VAL A 241 -3.66 2.75 -21.77
C VAL A 241 -2.51 1.76 -21.64
N ALA A 242 -2.57 0.62 -22.34
CA ALA A 242 -1.49 -0.36 -22.36
C ALA A 242 -0.18 0.17 -22.99
N ALA A 243 -0.26 1.21 -23.82
CA ALA A 243 0.88 1.84 -24.49
C ALA A 243 1.42 3.09 -23.77
N ALA A 244 0.75 3.56 -22.72
CA ALA A 244 1.16 4.69 -21.89
C ALA A 244 2.11 4.24 -20.77
#